data_AF-A0A0F9PS61-F1
#
_entry.id   AF-A0A0F9PS61-F1
#
_cell.length_a   1.000
_cell.length_b   1.000
_cell.length_c   1.000
_cell.angle_alpha   90.00
_cell.angle_beta   90.00
_cell.angle_gamma   90.00
#
_symmetry.space_group_name_H-M   'P 1'
#
loop_
_entity.id
_entity.type
_entity.pdbx_description
1 polymer ?
#
loop_
_entity_poly.entity_id
_entity_poly.type
_entity_poly.pdbx_seq_one_letter_code
_entity_poly.pdbx_strand_id
1 'polypeptide(L)' 'MPFEQLKLKNQLCHRLYMASNSIARAYREPLSELNLTYPQYVVMMALWEQDEITIAGLIDKT' A
#
# COMPACT_ATOMS: atom_id res chain seq x y z
N MET A 1 6.27 -29.24 -18.50
CA MET A 1 7.08 -28.20 -17.81
C MET A 1 7.01 -28.50 -16.32
N PRO A 2 8.13 -28.75 -15.61
CA PRO A 2 8.12 -29.47 -14.34
C PRO A 2 7.71 -28.64 -13.11
N PHE A 3 7.31 -27.37 -13.27
CA PHE A 3 6.96 -26.50 -12.14
C PHE A 3 5.64 -25.76 -12.35
N GLU A 4 4.53 -26.50 -12.45
CA GLU A 4 3.17 -25.90 -12.54
C GLU A 4 2.88 -24.94 -11.40
N GLN A 5 3.36 -25.25 -10.19
CA GLN A 5 3.20 -24.42 -9.00
C GLN A 5 3.92 -23.07 -9.08
N LEU A 6 4.89 -22.88 -9.99
CA LEU A 6 5.59 -21.60 -10.19
C LEU A 6 4.91 -20.71 -11.24
N LYS A 7 3.86 -21.20 -11.90
CA LYS A 7 3.11 -20.40 -12.87
C LYS A 7 2.44 -19.22 -12.18
N LEU A 8 2.42 -18.08 -12.87
CA LEU A 8 1.85 -16.81 -12.37
C LEU A 8 0.42 -16.95 -11.86
N LYS A 9 -0.43 -17.68 -12.59
CA LYS A 9 -1.83 -17.92 -12.21
C LYS A 9 -2.00 -18.65 -10.86
N ASN A 10 -0.97 -19.39 -10.45
CA ASN A 10 -0.91 -20.16 -9.21
C ASN A 10 -0.19 -19.40 -8.09
N GLN A 11 0.34 -18.19 -8.35
CA GLN A 11 1.00 -17.36 -7.35
C GLN A 11 -0.01 -16.48 -6.60
N LEU A 12 -0.23 -16.77 -5.32
CA LEU A 12 -1.01 -15.89 -4.45
C LEU A 12 -0.35 -14.50 -4.31
N CYS A 13 0.98 -14.46 -4.20
CA CYS A 13 1.74 -13.20 -4.07
C CYS A 13 1.47 -12.25 -5.24
N HIS A 14 1.38 -12.77 -6.47
CA HIS A 14 1.08 -11.94 -7.63
C HIS A 14 -0.35 -11.39 -7.59
N ARG A 15 -1.33 -12.22 -7.18
CA ARG A 15 -2.73 -11.77 -7.02
C ARG A 15 -2.84 -10.68 -5.94
N LEU A 16 -2.16 -10.83 -4.82
CA LEU A 16 -2.10 -9.83 -3.75
C LEU A 16 -1.43 -8.54 -4.21
N TYR A 17 -0.30 -8.64 -4.92
CA TYR A 17 0.35 -7.47 -5.52
C TYR A 17 -0.60 -6.71 -6.45
N MET A 18 -1.27 -7.42 -7.37
CA MET A 18 -2.24 -6.82 -8.28
C MET A 18 -3.42 -6.16 -7.55
N ALA A 19 -3.93 -6.78 -6.48
CA ALA A 19 -4.99 -6.23 -5.66
C ALA A 19 -4.53 -4.94 -4.95
N SER A 20 -3.38 -4.97 -4.28
CA SER A 20 -2.77 -3.80 -3.62
C SER A 20 -2.56 -2.65 -4.60
N ASN A 21 -2.03 -2.95 -5.80
CA ASN A 21 -1.81 -1.95 -6.84
C ASN A 21 -3.12 -1.36 -7.39
N SER A 22 -4.19 -2.16 -7.45
CA SER A 22 -5.53 -1.68 -7.84
C SER A 22 -6.14 -0.77 -6.78
N ILE A 23 -5.95 -1.07 -5.49
CA ILE A 23 -6.35 -0.20 -4.38
C ILE A 23 -5.60 1.13 -4.49
N ALA A 24 -4.27 1.12 -4.57
CA ALA A 24 -3.47 2.34 -4.69
C ALA A 24 -3.88 3.22 -5.89
N ARG A 25 -4.24 2.60 -7.03
CA ARG A 25 -4.76 3.33 -8.20
C ARG A 25 -6.14 3.95 -7.96
N ALA A 26 -7.03 3.26 -7.27
CA ALA A 26 -8.36 3.79 -6.95
C ALA A 26 -8.29 5.06 -6.09
N TYR A 27 -7.28 5.18 -5.23
CA TYR A 27 -7.05 6.37 -4.41
C TYR A 27 -6.31 7.51 -5.14
N ARG A 28 -5.80 7.30 -6.36
CA ARG A 28 -4.97 8.30 -7.05
C ARG A 28 -5.70 9.60 -7.33
N GLU A 29 -6.92 9.52 -7.87
CA GLU A 29 -7.70 10.71 -8.22
C GLU A 29 -8.14 11.49 -6.96
N PRO A 30 -8.76 10.86 -5.94
CA PRO A 30 -9.12 11.56 -4.70
C PRO A 30 -7.91 12.20 -3.99
N LEU A 31 -6.76 11.51 -3.94
CA LEU A 31 -5.57 12.06 -3.28
C LEU A 31 -4.89 13.15 -4.09
N SER A 32 -5.09 13.20 -5.41
CA SER A 32 -4.54 14.25 -6.26
C SER A 32 -5.09 15.63 -5.91
N GLU A 33 -6.34 15.72 -5.48
CA GLU A 33 -6.96 16.98 -5.02
C GLU A 33 -6.25 17.54 -3.77
N LEU A 34 -5.65 16.65 -2.98
CA LEU A 34 -4.94 16.97 -1.74
C LEU A 34 -3.41 17.06 -1.93
N ASN A 35 -2.90 16.88 -3.16
CA ASN A 35 -1.48 16.74 -3.46
C ASN A 35 -0.78 15.62 -2.65
N LEU A 36 -1.49 14.51 -2.42
CA LEU A 36 -0.97 13.36 -1.68
C LEU A 36 -0.73 12.16 -2.60
N THR A 37 0.28 11.36 -2.25
CA THR A 37 0.46 10.00 -2.75
C THR A 37 -0.17 8.99 -1.78
N TYR A 38 -0.42 7.76 -2.25
CA TYR A 38 -0.95 6.70 -1.37
C TYR A 38 -0.05 6.42 -0.14
N PRO A 39 1.29 6.34 -0.25
CA PRO A 39 2.15 6.20 0.93
C PRO A 39 2.07 7.40 1.90
N GLN A 40 2.02 8.62 1.37
CA GLN A 40 1.83 9.80 2.23
C GLN A 40 0.48 9.76 2.94
N TYR A 41 -0.59 9.30 2.26
CA TYR A 41 -1.89 9.11 2.88
C TYR A 41 -1.84 8.08 4.02
N VAL A 42 -1.08 7.00 3.89
CA VAL A 42 -0.86 6.03 4.98
C VAL A 42 -0.17 6.68 6.18
N VAL A 43 0.84 7.51 5.95
CA VAL A 43 1.49 8.29 7.03
C VAL A 43 0.50 9.24 7.69
N MET A 44 -0.35 9.93 6.90
CA MET A 44 -1.40 10.79 7.44
C MET A 44 -2.38 10.03 8.32
N MET A 45 -2.78 8.81 7.93
CA MET A 45 -3.63 7.95 8.78
C MET A 45 -2.98 7.65 10.13
N ALA A 46 -1.69 7.33 10.15
CA ALA A 46 -0.95 7.09 11.39
C ALA A 46 -0.84 8.36 12.26
N LEU A 47 -0.61 9.53 11.65
CA LEU A 47 -0.56 10.81 12.34
C LEU A 47 -1.93 11.25 12.88
N TRP A 48 -3.03 10.92 12.19
CA TRP A 48 -4.38 11.20 12.67
C TRP A 48 -4.77 10.33 13.87
N GLU A 49 -4.24 9.12 13.98
CA GLU A 49 -4.39 8.29 15.19
C GLU A 49 -3.56 8.83 16.36
N GLN A 50 -2.34 9.30 16.08
CA GLN A 50 -1.44 9.83 17.09
C GLN A 50 -0.47 10.85 16.46
N ASP A 51 -0.68 12.12 16.82
CA ASP A 51 0.22 13.20 16.42
C ASP A 51 1.51 13.20 17.26
N GLU A 52 2.49 14.02 16.87
CA GLU A 52 3.80 14.17 17.53
C GLU A 52 4.60 12.85 17.68
N ILE A 53 4.33 11.86 16.82
CA ILE A 53 5.08 10.60 16.77
C ILE A 53 6.44 10.78 16.07
N THR A 54 7.46 10.07 16.56
CA THR A 54 8.78 10.08 15.95
C THR A 54 8.77 9.33 14.61
N ILE A 55 9.74 9.63 13.74
CA ILE A 55 9.91 8.90 12.47
C ILE A 55 10.07 7.39 12.71
N ALA A 56 10.81 6.98 13.75
CA ALA A 56 10.94 5.58 14.12
C ALA A 56 9.58 4.96 14.48
N GLY A 57 8.76 5.69 15.24
CA GLY A 57 7.39 5.24 15.56
C GLY A 57 6.47 5.14 14.35
N LEU A 58 6.64 6.00 13.34
CA LEU A 58 5.91 5.88 12.07
C LEU A 58 6.31 4.61 11.31
N ILE A 59 7.61 4.32 11.21
CA ILE A 59 8.11 3.10 10.54
C ILE A 59 7.57 1.83 11.21
N ASP A 60 7.44 1.82 12.53
CA ASP A 60 6.89 0.66 13.25
C ASP A 60 5.37 0.50 13.04
N LYS A 61 4.65 1.59 12.77
CA LYS A 61 3.18 1.59 12.58
C LYS A 61 2.73 1.35 11.14
N THR A 62 3.53 1.71 10.13
CA THR A 62 3.15 1.68 8.70
C THR A 62 4.00 0.75 7.87
#